data_AF-A0A9Q9F3D5-F1
#
_entry.id   AF-A0A9Q9F3D5-F1
#
_cell.length_a   1.000
_cell.length_b   1.000
_cell.length_c   1.000
_cell.angle_alpha   90.00
_cell.angle_beta   90.00
_cell.angle_gamma   90.00
#
_symmetry.space_group_name_H-M   'P 1'
#
loop_
_entity.id
_entity.type
_entity.pdbx_description
1 polymer ?
#
loop_
_entity_poly.entity_id
_entity_poly.type
_entity_poly.pdbx_seq_one_letter_code
_entity_poly.pdbx_strand_id
1 'polypeptide(L)'
;MLQHIYMVPKGIKQADLLQYKNALTEVNPTFKALEDLENEFNRTVLKRLNNTKICIHRDWLDYQQHTFNIKINQLCSDIGISPSLSSDDLMNLLKCQIENEGLKVSTDLKYLKDNKHIHPSYKVLLSLVKTNIFHKQWYWKLIPLLNNDEGRIEISGHWSSYTSYSGRVTATNLNLTSLPNTMKTYVVPSKEDTTIWSIDFNNAELRCVGYLSQDKQLLKDLTEGVDVHSVIGSMIKKVCNQPLNNDELRKAAKRFIFAMLYGAGDTTLCNILVKNGVCATVYDVKRLKQFIYERYSFLETYFEQTVKREWVDTFYGPIYPLVTMSGPQKKNFAFQSMIASALKLLAITCDRQKLEVINLIHDEVWVQVPNSNETIWKKQLKKQFTKILIKDHPNFPVQGFLKIETMEEKYNGKI
;
A
#
# COMPACT_ATOMS: atom_id res chain seq x y z
N MET A 1 -2.32 18.16 9.44
CA MET A 1 -3.68 17.63 9.56
C MET A 1 -4.72 18.57 8.94
N LEU A 2 -5.09 19.70 9.58
CA LEU A 2 -6.16 20.59 9.09
C LEU A 2 -6.00 20.98 7.62
N GLN A 3 -4.84 21.48 7.23
CA GLN A 3 -4.55 21.82 5.83
C GLN A 3 -4.90 20.70 4.83
N HIS A 4 -4.64 19.45 5.18
CA HIS A 4 -4.89 18.31 4.29
C HIS A 4 -6.35 17.85 4.32
N ILE A 5 -6.99 17.83 5.49
CA ILE A 5 -8.43 17.50 5.62
C ILE A 5 -9.27 18.47 4.80
N TYR A 6 -9.01 19.77 4.97
CA TYR A 6 -9.73 20.84 4.29
C TYR A 6 -9.22 21.11 2.86
N MET A 7 -8.27 20.32 2.37
CA MET A 7 -7.69 20.39 1.03
C MET A 7 -7.26 21.82 0.63
N VAL A 8 -6.62 22.51 1.57
CA VAL A 8 -6.12 23.88 1.42
C VAL A 8 -4.70 23.87 0.82
N PRO A 9 -4.34 24.84 -0.05
CA PRO A 9 -2.98 24.96 -0.59
C PRO A 9 -1.88 25.07 0.48
N LYS A 10 -0.64 24.79 0.07
CA LYS A 10 0.55 25.04 0.90
C LYS A 10 0.83 26.52 1.04
N GLY A 11 1.36 26.93 2.19
CA GLY A 11 1.76 28.31 2.48
C GLY A 11 0.70 29.17 3.18
N ILE A 12 -0.48 28.63 3.47
CA ILE A 12 -1.52 29.35 4.25
C ILE A 12 -1.12 29.39 5.73
N LYS A 13 -1.24 30.56 6.36
CA LYS A 13 -0.90 30.74 7.79
C LYS A 13 -1.88 29.98 8.67
N GLN A 14 -1.43 29.59 9.86
CA GLN A 14 -2.23 28.77 10.78
C GLN A 14 -3.52 29.48 11.25
N ALA A 15 -3.48 30.79 11.44
CA ALA A 15 -4.68 31.58 11.79
C ALA A 15 -5.76 31.49 10.70
N ASP A 16 -5.35 31.63 9.43
CA ASP A 16 -6.25 31.57 8.28
C ASP A 16 -6.83 30.16 8.09
N LEU A 17 -6.05 29.10 8.39
CA LEU A 17 -6.53 27.71 8.35
C LEU A 17 -7.71 27.48 9.29
N LEU A 18 -7.78 28.16 10.43
CA LEU A 18 -8.90 28.04 11.36
C LEU A 18 -10.16 28.71 10.79
N GLN A 19 -10.00 29.83 10.10
CA GLN A 19 -11.10 30.49 9.40
C GLN A 19 -11.62 29.63 8.25
N TYR A 20 -10.72 29.07 7.42
CA TYR A 20 -11.10 28.12 6.36
C TYR A 20 -11.81 26.90 6.92
N LYS A 21 -11.30 26.33 8.02
CA LYS A 21 -11.96 25.23 8.72
C LYS A 21 -13.41 25.57 9.05
N ASN A 22 -13.65 26.69 9.74
CA ASN A 22 -14.99 27.05 10.19
C ASN A 22 -15.93 27.24 9.00
N ALA A 23 -15.51 28.02 7.99
CA ALA A 23 -16.30 28.27 6.79
C ALA A 23 -16.59 26.99 5.99
N LEU A 24 -15.59 26.14 5.75
CA LEU A 24 -15.78 24.90 4.97
C LEU A 24 -16.63 23.86 5.70
N THR A 25 -16.54 23.81 7.03
CA THR A 25 -17.35 22.90 7.86
C THR A 25 -18.82 23.33 7.86
N GLU A 26 -19.10 24.64 7.83
CA GLU A 26 -20.45 25.20 7.71
C GLU A 26 -21.07 24.91 6.33
N VAL A 27 -20.28 25.04 5.26
CA VAL A 27 -20.75 24.87 3.88
C VAL A 27 -20.87 23.40 3.47
N ASN A 28 -20.00 22.51 3.97
CA ASN A 28 -20.03 21.10 3.61
C ASN A 28 -19.83 20.19 4.84
N PRO A 29 -20.89 19.48 5.30
CA PRO A 29 -20.81 18.62 6.48
C PRO A 29 -19.86 17.42 6.31
N THR A 30 -19.46 17.09 5.07
CA THR A 30 -18.46 16.05 4.80
C THR A 30 -17.11 16.36 5.47
N PHE A 31 -16.68 17.63 5.49
CA PHE A 31 -15.46 18.01 6.20
C PHE A 31 -15.58 17.77 7.70
N LYS A 32 -16.76 18.05 8.28
CA LYS A 32 -17.03 17.78 9.69
C LYS A 32 -16.92 16.29 10.00
N ALA A 33 -17.55 15.44 9.19
CA ALA A 33 -17.51 13.99 9.38
C ALA A 33 -16.08 13.42 9.25
N LEU A 34 -15.28 13.92 8.30
CA LEU A 34 -13.87 13.54 8.16
C LEU A 34 -13.02 13.99 9.36
N GLU A 35 -13.27 15.21 9.87
CA GLU A 35 -12.61 15.73 11.06
C GLU A 35 -12.99 14.93 12.32
N ASP A 36 -14.27 14.57 12.48
CA ASP A 36 -14.76 13.81 13.63
C ASP A 36 -14.16 12.39 13.66
N LEU A 37 -14.12 11.71 12.51
CA LEU A 37 -13.40 10.43 12.36
C LEU A 37 -11.93 10.56 12.77
N GLU A 38 -11.27 11.62 12.29
CA GLU A 38 -9.85 11.84 12.56
C GLU A 38 -9.58 12.14 14.03
N ASN A 39 -10.42 12.97 14.66
CA ASN A 39 -10.30 13.28 16.08
C ASN A 39 -10.51 12.04 16.93
N GLU A 40 -11.49 11.21 16.62
CA GLU A 40 -11.70 9.94 17.32
C GLU A 40 -10.49 9.01 17.15
N PHE A 41 -10.05 8.80 15.91
CA PHE A 41 -8.88 7.97 15.59
C PHE A 41 -7.63 8.44 16.33
N ASN A 42 -7.39 9.75 16.37
CA ASN A 42 -6.22 10.33 17.02
C ASN A 42 -6.26 10.18 18.54
N ARG A 43 -7.43 10.38 19.15
CA ARG A 43 -7.61 10.25 20.61
C ARG A 43 -7.49 8.81 21.10
N THR A 44 -7.86 7.84 20.27
CA THR A 44 -7.96 6.43 20.64
C THR A 44 -6.77 5.63 20.10
N VAL A 45 -6.80 5.32 18.80
CA VAL A 45 -5.87 4.40 18.14
C VAL A 45 -4.49 5.02 17.95
N LEU A 46 -4.38 6.22 17.37
CA LEU A 46 -3.08 6.81 17.03
C LEU A 46 -2.23 7.09 18.28
N LYS A 47 -2.88 7.55 19.36
CA LYS A 47 -2.22 7.77 20.66
C LYS A 47 -1.65 6.47 21.22
N ARG A 48 -2.38 5.35 21.11
CA ARG A 48 -1.89 4.03 21.56
C ARG A 48 -0.77 3.53 20.67
N LEU A 49 -0.96 3.56 19.34
CA LEU A 49 0.03 3.15 18.36
C LEU A 49 1.41 3.81 18.54
N ASN A 50 1.44 5.11 18.90
CA ASN A 50 2.69 5.82 19.18
C ASN A 50 3.45 5.30 20.41
N ASN A 51 2.78 4.56 21.30
CA ASN A 51 3.38 3.89 22.46
C ASN A 51 3.51 2.37 22.26
N THR A 52 3.01 1.83 21.15
CA THR A 52 3.04 0.40 20.86
C THR A 52 4.37 0.02 20.22
N LYS A 53 4.94 -1.09 20.68
CA LYS A 53 6.11 -1.73 20.07
C LYS A 53 5.68 -3.00 19.35
N ILE A 54 6.32 -3.30 18.22
CA ILE A 54 6.17 -4.55 17.48
C ILE A 54 7.38 -5.42 17.81
N CYS A 55 7.16 -6.66 18.24
CA CYS A 55 8.22 -7.61 18.53
C CYS A 55 8.59 -8.39 17.26
N ILE A 56 9.87 -8.40 16.92
CA ILE A 56 10.45 -9.16 15.81
C ILE A 56 11.41 -10.20 16.38
N HIS A 57 11.35 -11.43 15.91
CA HIS A 57 12.30 -12.48 16.29
C HIS A 57 13.71 -12.16 15.75
N ARG A 58 14.75 -12.36 16.56
CA ARG A 58 16.14 -11.98 16.22
C ARG A 58 16.66 -12.60 14.93
N ASP A 59 16.19 -13.80 14.60
CA ASP A 59 16.61 -14.56 13.42
C ASP A 59 16.39 -13.79 12.11
N TRP A 60 15.49 -12.81 12.11
CA TRP A 60 15.34 -11.93 10.95
C TRP A 60 16.62 -11.14 10.65
N LEU A 61 17.35 -10.66 11.67
CA LEU A 61 18.63 -9.98 11.47
C LEU A 61 19.69 -10.95 10.95
N ASP A 62 19.78 -12.15 11.50
CA ASP A 62 20.74 -13.17 11.02
C ASP A 62 20.47 -13.49 9.54
N TYR A 63 19.20 -13.68 9.18
CA TYR A 63 18.75 -13.87 7.81
C TYR A 63 19.09 -12.67 6.90
N GLN A 64 18.87 -11.44 7.36
CA GLN A 64 19.23 -10.24 6.59
C GLN A 64 20.75 -10.10 6.40
N GLN A 65 21.55 -10.39 7.42
CA GLN A 65 23.01 -10.32 7.31
C GLN A 65 23.53 -11.34 6.30
N HIS A 66 23.05 -12.57 6.39
CA HIS A 66 23.42 -13.64 5.47
C HIS A 66 23.04 -13.30 4.02
N THR A 67 21.79 -12.86 3.79
CA THR A 67 21.32 -12.49 2.44
C THR A 67 22.03 -11.27 1.88
N PHE A 68 22.43 -10.32 2.71
CA PHE A 68 23.27 -9.18 2.31
C PHE A 68 24.63 -9.64 1.79
N ASN A 69 25.34 -10.48 2.55
CA ASN A 69 26.65 -10.98 2.17
C ASN A 69 26.60 -11.77 0.85
N ILE A 70 25.60 -12.65 0.71
CA ILE A 70 25.35 -13.35 -0.57
C ILE A 70 25.14 -12.34 -1.69
N LYS A 71 24.34 -11.30 -1.45
CA LYS A 71 24.04 -10.32 -2.48
C LYS A 71 25.28 -9.51 -2.89
N ILE A 72 26.11 -9.08 -1.96
CA ILE A 72 27.36 -8.38 -2.26
C ILE A 72 28.31 -9.28 -3.06
N ASN A 73 28.48 -10.54 -2.64
CA ASN A 73 29.32 -11.51 -3.34
C ASN A 73 28.82 -11.79 -4.77
N GLN A 74 27.50 -11.87 -4.97
CA GLN A 74 26.91 -11.98 -6.30
C GLN A 74 27.23 -10.74 -7.15
N LEU A 75 27.11 -9.53 -6.59
CA LEU A 75 27.40 -8.29 -7.32
C LEU A 75 28.88 -8.14 -7.68
N CYS A 76 29.80 -8.61 -6.83
CA CYS A 76 31.23 -8.72 -7.17
C CYS A 76 31.44 -9.67 -8.36
N SER A 77 30.78 -10.83 -8.33
CA SER A 77 30.87 -11.84 -9.39
C SER A 77 30.31 -11.32 -10.72
N ASP A 78 29.23 -10.54 -10.69
CA ASP A 78 28.59 -9.94 -11.88
C ASP A 78 29.55 -9.00 -12.67
N ILE A 79 30.62 -8.50 -12.05
CA ILE A 79 31.66 -7.66 -12.68
C ILE A 79 33.02 -8.35 -12.74
N GLY A 80 33.09 -9.65 -12.49
CA GLY A 80 34.32 -10.45 -12.59
C GLY A 80 35.32 -10.21 -11.46
N ILE A 81 34.86 -9.78 -10.28
CA ILE A 81 35.71 -9.51 -9.12
C ILE A 81 35.52 -10.57 -8.05
N SER A 82 36.62 -10.87 -7.33
CA SER A 82 36.59 -11.79 -6.19
C SER A 82 35.54 -11.38 -5.13
N PRO A 83 34.72 -12.32 -4.62
CA PRO A 83 33.66 -12.06 -3.65
C PRO A 83 34.20 -11.86 -2.23
N SER A 84 35.04 -10.85 -2.04
CA SER A 84 35.67 -10.50 -0.77
C SER A 84 35.63 -9.01 -0.47
N LEU A 85 35.09 -8.19 -1.37
CA LEU A 85 34.99 -6.75 -1.18
C LEU A 85 33.86 -6.40 -0.21
N SER A 86 34.09 -5.39 0.62
CA SER A 86 33.01 -4.77 1.37
C SER A 86 32.05 -4.03 0.42
N SER A 87 30.84 -3.74 0.89
CA SER A 87 29.88 -2.92 0.15
C SER A 87 30.46 -1.56 -0.26
N ASP A 88 31.23 -0.93 0.62
CA ASP A 88 31.78 0.40 0.38
C ASP A 88 32.92 0.35 -0.64
N ASP A 89 33.79 -0.67 -0.55
CA ASP A 89 34.86 -0.89 -1.52
C ASP A 89 34.28 -1.20 -2.91
N LEU A 90 33.26 -2.06 -2.99
CA LEU A 90 32.56 -2.35 -4.23
C LEU A 90 31.92 -1.07 -4.82
N MET A 91 31.32 -0.24 -3.99
CA MET A 91 30.74 1.02 -4.44
C MET A 91 31.80 1.97 -5.00
N ASN A 92 32.93 2.13 -4.31
CA ASN A 92 34.03 2.99 -4.75
C ASN A 92 34.62 2.49 -6.07
N LEU A 93 34.85 1.19 -6.18
CA LEU A 93 35.35 0.57 -7.41
C LEU A 93 34.41 0.83 -8.60
N LEU A 94 33.10 0.61 -8.43
CA LEU A 94 32.11 0.85 -9.48
C LEU A 94 32.09 2.32 -9.93
N LYS A 95 32.23 3.26 -8.98
CA LYS A 95 32.31 4.70 -9.30
C LYS A 95 33.57 5.02 -10.09
N CYS A 96 34.73 4.51 -9.68
CA CYS A 96 35.99 4.70 -10.42
C CYS A 96 35.92 4.13 -11.84
N GLN A 97 35.33 2.95 -12.04
CA GLN A 97 35.13 2.38 -13.38
C GLN A 97 34.29 3.30 -14.28
N ILE A 98 33.18 3.81 -13.77
CA ILE A 98 32.30 4.74 -14.50
C ILE A 98 33.05 6.03 -14.86
N GLU A 99 33.80 6.59 -13.90
CA GLU A 99 34.57 7.80 -14.09
C GLU A 99 35.70 7.64 -15.11
N ASN A 100 36.41 6.51 -15.10
CA ASN A 100 37.48 6.21 -16.04
C ASN A 100 36.98 6.09 -17.50
N GLU A 101 35.71 5.72 -17.71
CA GLU A 101 35.08 5.72 -19.03
C GLU A 101 34.52 7.10 -19.44
N GLY A 102 34.75 8.15 -18.64
CA GLY A 102 34.22 9.49 -18.88
C GLY A 102 32.70 9.58 -18.68
N LEU A 103 32.10 8.62 -17.98
CA LEU A 103 30.66 8.58 -17.72
C LEU A 103 30.33 9.29 -16.39
N LYS A 104 29.11 9.82 -16.28
CA LYS A 104 28.68 10.56 -15.08
C LYS A 104 28.43 9.62 -13.90
N VAL A 105 29.25 9.76 -12.86
CA VAL A 105 29.03 9.08 -11.58
C VAL A 105 27.78 9.64 -10.87
N SER A 106 26.86 8.74 -10.50
CA SER A 106 25.68 9.10 -9.70
C SER A 106 25.19 7.91 -8.89
N THR A 107 24.66 8.17 -7.69
CA THR A 107 23.94 7.20 -6.87
C THR A 107 22.43 7.43 -6.88
N ASP A 108 21.93 8.34 -7.73
CA ASP A 108 20.50 8.57 -7.87
C ASP A 108 19.82 7.37 -8.54
N LEU A 109 18.82 6.79 -7.88
CA LEU A 109 18.14 5.59 -8.35
C LEU A 109 17.46 5.77 -9.71
N LYS A 110 16.94 6.97 -10.01
CA LYS A 110 16.28 7.25 -11.28
C LYS A 110 17.31 7.33 -12.38
N TYR A 111 18.37 8.11 -12.18
CA TYR A 111 19.50 8.20 -13.11
C TYR A 111 20.07 6.81 -13.42
N LEU A 112 20.40 6.02 -12.39
CA LEU A 112 20.94 4.68 -12.57
C LEU A 112 19.98 3.74 -13.30
N LYS A 113 18.67 3.85 -13.04
CA LYS A 113 17.66 3.03 -13.72
C LYS A 113 17.51 3.39 -15.19
N ASP A 114 17.56 4.67 -15.52
CA ASP A 114 17.39 5.17 -16.89
C ASP A 114 18.66 4.91 -17.72
N ASN A 115 19.83 4.90 -17.09
CA ASN A 115 21.14 4.72 -17.74
C ASN A 115 21.75 3.32 -17.57
N LYS A 116 21.05 2.35 -16.96
CA LYS A 116 21.55 0.98 -16.71
C LYS A 116 21.98 0.20 -17.96
N HIS A 117 21.59 0.66 -19.14
CA HIS A 117 21.92 0.06 -20.44
C HIS A 117 23.21 0.61 -21.04
N ILE A 118 23.73 1.72 -20.53
CA ILE A 118 24.93 2.40 -21.06
C ILE A 118 26.20 1.65 -20.66
N HIS A 119 26.27 1.20 -19.40
CA HIS A 119 27.46 0.52 -18.87
C HIS A 119 27.06 -0.55 -17.83
N PRO A 120 27.69 -1.74 -17.80
CA PRO A 120 27.40 -2.79 -16.83
C PRO A 120 27.47 -2.31 -15.37
N SER A 121 28.43 -1.45 -15.03
CA SER A 121 28.59 -0.94 -13.66
C SER A 121 27.39 -0.12 -13.19
N TYR A 122 26.62 0.52 -14.07
CA TYR A 122 25.37 1.20 -13.65
C TYR A 122 24.31 0.21 -13.18
N LYS A 123 24.18 -0.95 -13.82
CA LYS A 123 23.22 -1.99 -13.42
C LYS A 123 23.58 -2.56 -12.05
N VAL A 124 24.87 -2.82 -11.82
CA VAL A 124 25.39 -3.37 -10.56
C VAL A 124 25.31 -2.32 -9.45
N LEU A 125 25.72 -1.08 -9.72
CA LEU A 125 25.60 0.05 -8.80
C LEU A 125 24.14 0.33 -8.42
N LEU A 126 23.19 0.25 -9.35
CA LEU A 126 21.76 0.36 -9.06
C LEU A 126 21.30 -0.71 -8.05
N SER A 127 21.77 -1.96 -8.21
CA SER A 127 21.44 -3.04 -7.29
C SER A 127 22.08 -2.84 -5.92
N LEU A 128 23.35 -2.41 -5.89
CA LEU A 128 24.07 -2.13 -4.65
C LEU A 128 23.42 -0.99 -3.86
N VAL A 129 23.14 0.14 -4.51
CA VAL A 129 22.50 1.30 -3.88
C VAL A 129 21.13 0.93 -3.29
N LYS A 130 20.32 0.14 -4.02
CA LYS A 130 19.03 -0.37 -3.48
C LYS A 130 19.22 -1.24 -2.24
N THR A 131 20.20 -2.13 -2.27
CA THR A 131 20.53 -3.03 -1.15
C THR A 131 20.95 -2.21 0.07
N ASN A 132 21.81 -1.21 -0.12
CA ASN A 132 22.29 -0.34 0.95
C ASN A 132 21.19 0.55 1.54
N ILE A 133 20.30 1.10 0.71
CA ILE A 133 19.13 1.87 1.19
C ILE A 133 18.26 0.99 2.08
N PHE A 134 17.99 -0.25 1.66
CA PHE A 134 17.20 -1.19 2.45
C PHE A 134 17.88 -1.51 3.80
N HIS A 135 19.16 -1.87 3.79
CA HIS A 135 19.90 -2.19 5.01
C HIS A 135 20.02 -0.99 5.95
N LYS A 136 20.26 0.21 5.41
CA LYS A 136 20.27 1.46 6.18
C LYS A 136 18.91 1.76 6.82
N GLN A 137 17.82 1.46 6.12
CA GLN A 137 16.48 1.71 6.63
C GLN A 137 16.07 0.69 7.70
N TRP A 138 16.49 -0.56 7.58
CA TRP A 138 16.02 -1.65 8.43
C TRP A 138 17.14 -2.26 9.25
N TYR A 139 18.05 -3.02 8.63
CA TYR A 139 19.08 -3.78 9.33
C TYR A 139 19.92 -2.93 10.30
N TRP A 140 20.58 -1.88 9.81
CA TRP A 140 21.47 -1.05 10.64
C TRP A 140 20.75 -0.22 11.71
N LYS A 141 19.47 0.09 11.51
CA LYS A 141 18.65 0.77 12.53
C LYS A 141 18.18 -0.17 13.64
N LEU A 142 18.07 -1.46 13.36
CA LEU A 142 17.57 -2.45 14.31
C LEU A 142 18.69 -3.09 15.14
N ILE A 143 19.92 -3.14 14.63
CA ILE A 143 21.08 -3.68 15.37
C ILE A 143 21.25 -3.04 16.77
N PRO A 144 21.16 -1.69 16.94
CA PRO A 144 21.28 -1.09 18.27
C PRO A 144 20.12 -1.40 19.22
N LEU A 145 19.02 -1.97 18.72
CA LEU A 145 17.83 -2.34 19.50
C LEU A 145 17.90 -3.80 19.99
N LEU A 146 18.98 -4.52 19.69
CA LEU A 146 19.21 -5.86 20.20
C LEU A 146 19.50 -5.80 21.70
N ASN A 147 18.62 -6.43 22.49
CA ASN A 147 18.89 -6.72 23.88
C ASN A 147 19.62 -8.07 23.99
N ASN A 148 20.63 -8.16 24.87
CA ASN A 148 21.45 -9.38 25.00
C ASN A 148 20.66 -10.62 25.48
N ASP A 149 19.49 -10.43 26.10
CA ASP A 149 18.84 -11.49 26.89
C ASP A 149 17.51 -12.03 26.33
N GLU A 150 16.91 -11.45 25.28
CA GLU A 150 15.48 -11.72 24.97
C GLU A 150 15.17 -12.30 23.59
N GLY A 151 16.17 -12.51 22.72
CA GLY A 151 15.96 -13.10 21.38
C GLY A 151 14.94 -12.38 20.49
N ARG A 152 14.50 -11.18 20.90
CA ARG A 152 13.48 -10.36 20.27
C ARG A 152 14.01 -8.94 20.12
N ILE A 153 13.55 -8.28 19.08
CA ILE A 153 13.84 -6.88 18.77
C ILE A 153 12.52 -6.14 18.82
N GLU A 154 12.43 -5.13 19.68
CA GLU A 154 11.26 -4.29 19.75
C GLU A 154 11.43 -3.08 18.83
N ILE A 155 10.53 -2.91 17.86
CA ILE A 155 10.53 -1.79 16.94
C ILE A 155 9.33 -0.89 17.16
N SER A 156 9.51 0.42 17.02
CA SER A 156 8.44 1.42 17.08
C SER A 156 8.67 2.51 16.03
N GLY A 157 7.64 3.32 15.80
CA GLY A 157 7.68 4.43 14.86
C GLY A 157 6.81 5.57 15.35
N HIS A 158 7.03 6.76 14.81
CA HIS A 158 6.18 7.91 15.09
C HIS A 158 5.06 7.97 14.07
N TRP A 159 3.83 7.74 14.54
CA TRP A 159 2.63 7.65 13.72
C TRP A 159 1.96 9.01 13.58
N SER A 160 1.65 9.37 12.34
CA SER A 160 0.95 10.59 11.96
C SER A 160 -0.13 10.29 10.93
N SER A 161 -1.28 10.96 11.04
CA SER A 161 -2.41 10.83 10.12
C SER A 161 -2.66 12.14 9.37
N TYR A 162 -3.26 12.04 8.18
CA TYR A 162 -3.42 13.17 7.24
C TYR A 162 -2.10 13.92 7.01
N THR A 163 -1.03 13.19 6.68
CA THR A 163 0.22 13.76 6.16
C THR A 163 0.17 14.02 4.65
N SER A 164 -0.83 13.46 3.96
CA SER A 164 -1.23 13.76 2.58
C SER A 164 -2.73 14.09 2.50
N TYR A 165 -3.16 14.68 1.38
CA TYR A 165 -4.57 14.96 1.11
C TYR A 165 -5.46 13.71 1.16
N SER A 166 -4.93 12.54 0.79
CA SER A 166 -5.69 11.27 0.79
C SER A 166 -6.02 10.71 2.19
N GLY A 167 -5.63 11.38 3.27
CA GLY A 167 -5.98 10.96 4.62
C GLY A 167 -5.25 9.72 5.13
N ARG A 168 -4.25 9.23 4.39
CA ARG A 168 -3.43 8.07 4.79
C ARG A 168 -2.68 8.32 6.09
N VAL A 169 -2.48 7.22 6.81
CA VAL A 169 -1.60 7.15 7.98
C VAL A 169 -0.17 6.87 7.52
N THR A 170 0.80 7.48 8.18
CA THR A 170 2.24 7.31 7.91
C THR A 170 2.99 7.08 9.22
N ALA A 171 4.11 6.37 9.14
CA ALA A 171 5.03 6.17 10.25
C ALA A 171 6.43 6.68 9.87
N THR A 172 7.03 7.50 10.74
CA THR A 172 8.40 8.01 10.61
C THR A 172 9.30 7.41 11.70
N ASN A 173 10.60 7.74 11.68
CA ASN A 173 11.71 7.05 12.37
C ASN A 173 11.96 5.64 11.82
N LEU A 174 10.91 4.82 11.74
CA LEU A 174 10.87 3.55 11.03
C LEU A 174 9.57 3.48 10.21
N ASN A 175 9.66 3.12 8.93
CA ASN A 175 8.51 3.13 8.03
C ASN A 175 7.64 1.87 8.22
N LEU A 176 6.89 1.82 9.33
CA LEU A 176 6.07 0.67 9.71
C LEU A 176 4.90 0.39 8.76
N THR A 177 4.47 1.37 7.96
CA THR A 177 3.44 1.17 6.92
C THR A 177 3.97 0.42 5.71
N SER A 178 5.27 0.15 5.64
CA SER A 178 5.93 -0.56 4.55
C SER A 178 6.96 -1.56 5.08
N LEU A 179 6.58 -2.33 6.11
CA LEU A 179 7.43 -3.41 6.66
C LEU A 179 7.87 -4.38 5.54
N PRO A 180 9.15 -4.79 5.51
CA PRO A 180 9.62 -5.78 4.54
C PRO A 180 8.81 -7.08 4.66
N ASN A 181 8.40 -7.67 3.53
CA ASN A 181 7.66 -8.92 3.55
C ASN A 181 8.39 -10.04 4.32
N THR A 182 9.72 -10.07 4.23
CA THR A 182 10.55 -11.01 5.00
C THR A 182 10.36 -10.77 6.50
N MET A 183 10.37 -9.51 6.97
CA MET A 183 10.19 -9.17 8.38
C MET A 183 8.82 -9.57 8.91
N LYS A 184 7.77 -9.46 8.08
CA LYS A 184 6.40 -9.82 8.48
C LYS A 184 6.29 -11.25 9.03
N THR A 185 7.10 -12.18 8.51
CA THR A 185 7.13 -13.59 8.96
C THR A 185 7.80 -13.81 10.32
N TYR A 186 8.59 -12.83 10.80
CA TYR A 186 9.28 -12.89 12.08
C TYR A 186 8.59 -12.03 13.15
N VAL A 187 7.43 -11.44 12.84
CA VAL A 187 6.63 -10.68 13.82
C VAL A 187 6.02 -11.66 14.81
N VAL A 188 6.27 -11.46 16.10
CA VAL A 188 5.79 -12.32 17.18
C VAL A 188 4.90 -11.53 18.16
N PRO A 189 3.93 -12.18 18.84
CA PRO A 189 3.15 -11.53 19.89
C PRO A 189 4.03 -11.00 21.02
N SER A 190 3.68 -9.82 21.55
CA SER A 190 4.40 -9.21 22.67
C SER A 190 3.94 -9.72 24.03
N LYS A 191 2.76 -10.35 24.10
CA LYS A 191 2.16 -10.88 25.35
C LYS A 191 1.93 -12.39 25.24
N GLU A 192 2.08 -13.07 26.36
CA GLU A 192 1.69 -14.48 26.50
C GLU A 192 0.20 -14.67 26.23
N ASP A 193 -0.19 -15.87 25.80
CA ASP A 193 -1.58 -16.25 25.48
C ASP A 193 -2.30 -15.33 24.50
N THR A 194 -1.55 -14.66 23.61
CA THR A 194 -2.09 -13.85 22.53
C THR A 194 -1.58 -14.31 21.17
N THR A 195 -2.35 -14.01 20.14
CA THR A 195 -1.99 -14.15 18.74
C THR A 195 -2.10 -12.81 18.03
N ILE A 196 -1.41 -12.66 16.90
CA ILE A 196 -1.54 -11.47 16.05
C ILE A 196 -2.42 -11.84 14.86
N TRP A 197 -3.48 -11.08 14.67
CA TRP A 197 -4.28 -11.11 13.46
C TRP A 197 -3.85 -10.03 12.49
N SER A 198 -3.80 -10.41 11.22
CA SER A 198 -3.83 -9.51 10.08
C SER A 198 -5.25 -9.41 9.56
N ILE A 199 -5.80 -8.19 9.55
CA ILE A 199 -7.13 -7.88 9.02
C ILE A 199 -6.96 -7.03 7.76
N ASP A 200 -7.31 -7.59 6.61
CA ASP A 200 -7.02 -7.05 5.28
C ASP A 200 -8.32 -6.81 4.49
N PHE A 201 -8.36 -5.73 3.71
CA PHE A 201 -9.49 -5.46 2.82
C PHE A 201 -9.37 -6.21 1.50
N ASN A 202 -10.17 -7.26 1.34
CA ASN A 202 -10.20 -8.03 0.12
C ASN A 202 -10.80 -7.21 -1.05
N ASN A 203 -9.99 -6.98 -2.09
CA ASN A 203 -10.35 -6.24 -3.31
C ASN A 203 -10.88 -4.81 -3.02
N ALA A 204 -10.25 -4.10 -2.07
CA ALA A 204 -10.69 -2.78 -1.63
C ALA A 204 -10.96 -1.80 -2.78
N GLU A 205 -10.02 -1.65 -3.71
CA GLU A 205 -10.15 -0.72 -4.84
C GLU A 205 -11.29 -1.11 -5.79
N LEU A 206 -11.48 -2.41 -6.05
CA LEU A 206 -12.58 -2.88 -6.90
C LEU A 206 -13.94 -2.64 -6.24
N ARG A 207 -14.03 -2.83 -4.91
CA ARG A 207 -15.25 -2.54 -4.15
C ARG A 207 -15.54 -1.05 -4.09
N CYS A 208 -14.51 -0.23 -3.89
CA CYS A 208 -14.64 1.23 -3.95
C CYS A 208 -15.09 1.69 -5.34
N VAL A 209 -14.46 1.22 -6.43
CA VAL A 209 -14.86 1.65 -7.77
C VAL A 209 -16.25 1.14 -8.15
N GLY A 210 -16.60 -0.11 -7.83
CA GLY A 210 -17.94 -0.62 -8.07
C GLY A 210 -19.01 0.16 -7.32
N TYR A 211 -18.73 0.55 -6.07
CA TYR A 211 -19.60 1.43 -5.30
C TYR A 211 -19.67 2.85 -5.90
N LEU A 212 -18.54 3.48 -6.20
CA LEU A 212 -18.54 4.86 -6.70
C LEU A 212 -19.14 4.99 -8.11
N SER A 213 -18.88 4.01 -8.98
CA SER A 213 -19.44 3.99 -10.34
C SER A 213 -20.88 3.48 -10.38
N GLN A 214 -21.37 2.84 -9.31
CA GLN A 214 -22.65 2.13 -9.27
C GLN A 214 -22.79 1.11 -10.41
N ASP A 215 -21.68 0.48 -10.80
CA ASP A 215 -21.68 -0.50 -11.89
C ASP A 215 -22.36 -1.78 -11.43
N LYS A 216 -23.54 -2.06 -11.99
CA LYS A 216 -24.39 -3.18 -11.57
C LYS A 216 -23.69 -4.53 -11.71
N GLN A 217 -22.93 -4.74 -12.79
CA GLN A 217 -22.27 -6.02 -13.03
C GLN A 217 -21.09 -6.21 -12.09
N LEU A 218 -20.28 -5.17 -11.86
CA LEU A 218 -19.15 -5.23 -10.92
C LEU A 218 -19.62 -5.43 -9.48
N LEU A 219 -20.67 -4.70 -9.05
CA LEU A 219 -21.25 -4.87 -7.73
C LEU A 219 -21.82 -6.28 -7.53
N LYS A 220 -22.48 -6.83 -8.56
CA LYS A 220 -22.97 -8.21 -8.56
C LYS A 220 -21.82 -9.20 -8.42
N ASP A 221 -20.82 -9.11 -9.30
CA ASP A 221 -19.63 -9.97 -9.29
C ASP A 221 -18.94 -9.97 -7.91
N LEU A 222 -18.76 -8.79 -7.30
CA LEU A 222 -18.14 -8.64 -5.98
C LEU A 222 -18.98 -9.18 -4.83
N THR A 223 -20.31 -9.13 -4.95
CA THR A 223 -21.25 -9.64 -3.94
C THR A 223 -21.34 -11.15 -4.01
N GLU A 224 -21.38 -11.72 -5.22
CA GLU A 224 -21.42 -13.16 -5.48
C GLU A 224 -20.06 -13.84 -5.29
N GLY A 225 -19.00 -13.09 -4.97
CA GLY A 225 -17.66 -13.63 -4.73
C GLY A 225 -16.90 -14.02 -5.99
N VAL A 226 -17.30 -13.50 -7.15
CA VAL A 226 -16.60 -13.71 -8.43
C VAL A 226 -15.20 -13.10 -8.35
N ASP A 227 -14.20 -13.89 -8.74
CA ASP A 227 -12.82 -13.42 -8.83
C ASP A 227 -12.63 -12.56 -10.09
N VAL A 228 -12.94 -11.28 -9.97
CA VAL A 228 -12.84 -10.26 -11.04
C VAL A 228 -11.45 -10.26 -11.69
N HIS A 229 -10.39 -10.55 -10.94
CA HIS A 229 -9.04 -10.65 -11.50
C HIS A 229 -8.89 -11.83 -12.46
N SER A 230 -9.50 -12.98 -12.16
CA SER A 230 -9.50 -14.14 -13.05
C SER A 230 -10.36 -13.92 -14.29
N VAL A 231 -11.47 -13.19 -14.16
CA VAL A 231 -12.29 -12.74 -15.30
C VAL A 231 -11.46 -11.87 -16.25
N ILE A 232 -10.76 -10.87 -15.72
CA ILE A 232 -9.87 -10.00 -16.51
C ILE A 232 -8.67 -10.80 -17.06
N GLY A 233 -8.13 -11.76 -16.30
CA GLY A 233 -7.07 -12.66 -16.78
C GLY A 233 -7.50 -13.46 -18.01
N SER A 234 -8.75 -13.92 -18.05
CA SER A 234 -9.34 -14.59 -19.21
C SER A 234 -9.48 -13.65 -20.41
N MET A 235 -9.79 -12.37 -20.18
CA MET A 235 -9.79 -11.34 -21.23
C MET A 235 -8.38 -11.09 -21.78
N ILE A 236 -7.36 -10.99 -20.90
CA ILE A 236 -5.95 -10.85 -21.30
C ILE A 236 -5.54 -12.03 -22.19
N LYS A 237 -5.85 -13.26 -21.75
CA LYS A 237 -5.56 -14.47 -22.52
C LYS A 237 -6.14 -14.42 -23.93
N LYS A 238 -7.42 -14.02 -24.05
CA LYS A 238 -8.13 -13.92 -25.33
C LYS A 238 -7.58 -12.81 -26.23
N VAL A 239 -7.28 -11.64 -25.67
CA VAL A 239 -6.82 -10.48 -26.45
C VAL A 239 -5.38 -10.66 -26.91
N CYS A 240 -4.50 -11.09 -26.02
CA CYS A 240 -3.06 -11.15 -26.25
C CYS A 240 -2.58 -12.54 -26.73
N ASN A 241 -3.48 -13.51 -26.90
CA ASN A 241 -3.17 -14.89 -27.29
C ASN A 241 -2.03 -15.54 -26.47
N GLN A 242 -2.14 -15.49 -25.13
CA GLN A 242 -1.05 -15.88 -24.22
C GLN A 242 -1.14 -17.34 -23.75
N PRO A 243 -0.01 -18.08 -23.70
CA PRO A 243 0.05 -19.44 -23.16
C PRO A 243 0.28 -19.49 -21.63
N LEU A 244 0.06 -18.39 -20.92
CA LEU A 244 0.22 -18.33 -19.46
C LEU A 244 -0.86 -19.16 -18.74
N ASN A 245 -0.52 -19.68 -17.57
CA ASN A 245 -1.50 -20.36 -16.72
C ASN A 245 -2.44 -19.37 -16.02
N ASN A 246 -3.51 -19.88 -15.41
CA ASN A 246 -4.54 -19.03 -14.81
C ASN A 246 -4.02 -18.15 -13.67
N ASP A 247 -3.06 -18.62 -12.87
CA ASP A 247 -2.50 -17.84 -11.76
C ASP A 247 -1.61 -16.70 -12.24
N GLU A 248 -0.81 -16.94 -13.29
CA GLU A 248 0.01 -15.91 -13.94
C GLU A 248 -0.86 -14.83 -14.56
N LEU A 249 -1.91 -15.23 -15.29
CA LEU A 249 -2.89 -14.31 -15.88
C LEU A 249 -3.62 -13.50 -14.82
N ARG A 250 -4.02 -14.14 -13.72
CA ARG A 250 -4.66 -13.48 -12.58
C ARG A 250 -3.73 -12.44 -11.93
N LYS A 251 -2.44 -12.76 -11.75
CA LYS A 251 -1.43 -11.82 -11.22
C LYS A 251 -1.21 -10.64 -12.17
N ALA A 252 -1.10 -10.89 -13.48
CA ALA A 252 -0.99 -9.84 -14.50
C ALA A 252 -2.24 -8.94 -14.50
N ALA A 253 -3.43 -9.53 -14.47
CA ALA A 253 -4.71 -8.84 -14.39
C ALA A 253 -4.83 -7.96 -13.15
N LYS A 254 -4.43 -8.46 -11.97
CA LYS A 254 -4.40 -7.68 -10.72
C LYS A 254 -3.54 -6.42 -10.86
N ARG A 255 -2.33 -6.53 -11.43
CA ARG A 255 -1.45 -5.37 -11.65
C ARG A 255 -2.00 -4.41 -12.70
N PHE A 256 -2.57 -4.94 -13.78
CA PHE A 256 -3.18 -4.15 -14.84
C PHE A 256 -4.37 -3.34 -14.33
N ILE A 257 -5.32 -3.98 -13.64
CA ILE A 257 -6.53 -3.31 -13.17
C ILE A 257 -6.20 -2.21 -12.16
N PHE A 258 -5.30 -2.45 -11.20
CA PHE A 258 -4.90 -1.39 -10.27
C PHE A 258 -4.31 -0.18 -10.98
N ALA A 259 -3.39 -0.40 -11.92
CA ALA A 259 -2.81 0.71 -12.67
C ALA A 259 -3.87 1.45 -13.50
N MET A 260 -4.82 0.72 -14.10
CA MET A 260 -5.92 1.31 -14.87
C MET A 260 -6.84 2.16 -13.98
N LEU A 261 -7.23 1.65 -12.80
CA LEU A 261 -8.02 2.40 -11.82
C LEU A 261 -7.28 3.66 -11.36
N TYR A 262 -5.96 3.60 -11.23
CA TYR A 262 -5.12 4.76 -10.89
C TYR A 262 -4.79 5.70 -12.07
N GLY A 263 -5.45 5.52 -13.21
CA GLY A 263 -5.32 6.40 -14.36
C GLY A 263 -4.00 6.25 -15.12
N ALA A 264 -3.34 5.10 -15.06
CA ALA A 264 -2.19 4.82 -15.91
C ALA A 264 -2.58 4.86 -17.39
N GLY A 265 -1.77 5.55 -18.20
CA GLY A 265 -1.95 5.60 -19.65
C GLY A 265 -1.62 4.26 -20.33
N ASP A 266 -2.06 4.11 -21.59
CA ASP A 266 -2.00 2.84 -22.33
C ASP A 266 -0.56 2.29 -22.45
N THR A 267 0.44 3.14 -22.65
CA THR A 267 1.87 2.74 -22.69
C THR A 267 2.34 2.18 -21.36
N THR A 268 1.92 2.77 -20.24
CA THR A 268 2.27 2.29 -18.90
C THR A 268 1.59 0.96 -18.61
N LEU A 269 0.32 0.81 -18.99
CA LEU A 269 -0.42 -0.44 -18.87
C LEU A 269 0.21 -1.57 -19.71
N CYS A 270 0.63 -1.26 -20.95
CA CYS A 270 1.35 -2.18 -21.83
C CYS A 270 2.65 -2.66 -21.16
N ASN A 271 3.45 -1.73 -20.66
CA ASN A 271 4.69 -2.05 -19.93
C ASN A 271 4.44 -2.90 -18.67
N ILE A 272 3.31 -2.71 -17.99
CA ILE A 272 2.92 -3.56 -16.86
C ILE A 272 2.64 -4.98 -17.33
N LEU A 273 1.87 -5.18 -18.40
CA LEU A 273 1.61 -6.50 -18.96
C LEU A 273 2.91 -7.20 -19.39
N VAL A 274 3.77 -6.52 -20.15
CA VAL A 274 5.07 -7.06 -20.60
C VAL A 274 5.96 -7.48 -19.44
N LYS A 275 6.03 -6.68 -18.38
CA LYS A 275 6.78 -7.04 -17.16
C LYS A 275 6.21 -8.23 -16.39
N ASN A 276 4.98 -8.63 -16.70
CA ASN A 276 4.30 -9.79 -16.12
C ASN A 276 4.20 -10.96 -17.10
N GLY A 277 5.08 -11.00 -18.12
CA GLY A 277 5.17 -12.13 -19.04
C GLY A 277 4.08 -12.15 -20.12
N VAL A 278 3.29 -11.07 -20.25
CA VAL A 278 2.27 -10.96 -21.30
C VAL A 278 2.86 -10.21 -22.48
N CYS A 279 2.97 -10.86 -23.64
CA CYS A 279 3.31 -10.17 -24.91
C CYS A 279 2.11 -9.31 -25.36
N ALA A 280 2.08 -8.05 -24.96
CA ALA A 280 1.04 -7.09 -25.31
C ALA A 280 1.61 -5.91 -26.09
N THR A 281 0.79 -5.36 -26.98
CA THR A 281 0.99 -4.08 -27.65
C THR A 281 0.08 -3.01 -27.03
N VAL A 282 0.31 -1.75 -27.38
CA VAL A 282 -0.61 -0.65 -27.02
C VAL A 282 -2.01 -0.87 -27.62
N TYR A 283 -2.11 -1.52 -28.78
CA TYR A 283 -3.39 -1.87 -29.40
C TYR A 283 -4.16 -2.91 -28.56
N ASP A 284 -3.46 -3.94 -28.08
CA ASP A 284 -4.05 -4.96 -27.20
C ASP A 284 -4.59 -4.35 -25.91
N VAL A 285 -3.85 -3.40 -25.33
CA VAL A 285 -4.30 -2.67 -24.13
C VAL A 285 -5.59 -1.90 -24.38
N LYS A 286 -5.70 -1.20 -25.52
CA LYS A 286 -6.93 -0.46 -25.86
C LYS A 286 -8.12 -1.40 -26.02
N ARG A 287 -7.93 -2.52 -26.73
CA ARG A 287 -8.95 -3.55 -26.91
C ARG A 287 -9.35 -4.21 -25.59
N LEU A 288 -8.39 -4.46 -24.71
CA LEU A 288 -8.64 -5.01 -23.37
C LEU A 288 -9.47 -4.04 -22.52
N LYS A 289 -9.13 -2.74 -22.52
CA LYS A 289 -9.92 -1.71 -21.82
C LYS A 289 -11.35 -1.66 -22.35
N GLN A 290 -11.53 -1.73 -23.66
CA GLN A 290 -12.85 -1.79 -24.28
C GLN A 290 -13.65 -3.00 -23.77
N PHE A 291 -13.08 -4.21 -23.77
CA PHE A 291 -13.79 -5.39 -23.23
C PHE A 291 -14.13 -5.28 -21.74
N ILE A 292 -13.27 -4.63 -20.95
CA ILE A 292 -13.54 -4.37 -19.52
C ILE A 292 -14.71 -3.39 -19.38
N TYR A 293 -14.76 -2.32 -20.17
CA TYR A 293 -15.87 -1.37 -20.16
C TYR A 293 -17.15 -1.95 -20.76
N GLU A 294 -17.08 -2.82 -21.76
CA GLU A 294 -18.27 -3.53 -22.26
C GLU A 294 -18.91 -4.40 -21.16
N ARG A 295 -18.10 -5.02 -20.30
CA ARG A 295 -18.59 -5.79 -19.15
C ARG A 295 -19.04 -4.90 -17.98
N TYR A 296 -18.29 -3.85 -17.68
CA TYR A 296 -18.50 -2.93 -16.55
C TYR A 296 -18.67 -1.51 -17.08
N SER A 297 -19.80 -1.25 -17.75
CA SER A 297 -20.04 -0.06 -18.56
C SER A 297 -20.04 1.26 -17.80
N PHE A 298 -20.42 1.26 -16.53
CA PHE A 298 -20.43 2.49 -15.74
C PHE A 298 -19.03 2.91 -15.27
N LEU A 299 -18.01 2.04 -15.37
CA LEU A 299 -16.64 2.40 -15.01
C LEU A 299 -16.08 3.53 -15.89
N GLU A 300 -16.28 3.43 -17.21
CA GLU A 300 -15.78 4.44 -18.15
C GLU A 300 -16.45 5.79 -17.89
N THR A 301 -17.78 5.79 -17.78
CA THR A 301 -18.57 6.98 -17.46
C THR A 301 -18.11 7.63 -16.15
N TYR A 302 -17.95 6.83 -15.08
CA TYR A 302 -17.46 7.32 -13.80
C TYR A 302 -16.08 7.98 -13.93
N PHE A 303 -15.16 7.36 -14.66
CA PHE A 303 -13.81 7.89 -14.84
C PHE A 303 -13.77 9.18 -15.65
N GLU A 304 -14.58 9.30 -16.69
CA GLU A 304 -14.69 10.53 -17.47
C GLU A 304 -15.28 11.67 -16.65
N GLN A 305 -16.36 11.39 -15.92
CA GLN A 305 -17.01 12.37 -15.05
C GLN A 305 -16.08 12.84 -13.93
N THR A 306 -15.34 11.92 -13.31
CA THR A 306 -14.39 12.23 -12.23
C THR A 306 -13.32 13.23 -12.65
N VAL A 307 -12.87 13.20 -13.91
CA VAL A 307 -11.88 14.15 -14.42
C VAL A 307 -12.49 15.53 -14.65
N LYS A 308 -13.73 15.57 -15.15
CA LYS A 308 -14.44 16.80 -15.58
C LYS A 308 -15.04 17.60 -14.42
N ARG A 309 -15.51 16.93 -13.37
CA ARG A 309 -16.18 17.58 -12.23
C ARG A 309 -15.22 18.34 -11.32
N GLU A 310 -15.73 19.31 -10.56
CA GLU A 310 -14.93 20.16 -9.65
C GLU A 310 -14.73 19.56 -8.25
N TRP A 311 -15.51 18.54 -7.89
CA TRP A 311 -15.39 17.84 -6.60
C TRP A 311 -14.67 16.50 -6.70
N VAL A 312 -14.27 15.98 -5.55
CA VAL A 312 -13.72 14.63 -5.38
C VAL A 312 -14.54 13.84 -4.38
N ASP A 313 -14.70 12.54 -4.62
CA ASP A 313 -15.42 11.66 -3.68
C ASP A 313 -14.53 11.35 -2.47
N THR A 314 -15.15 11.29 -1.28
CA THR A 314 -14.55 10.79 -0.05
C THR A 314 -15.45 9.74 0.57
N PHE A 315 -15.05 9.16 1.70
CA PHE A 315 -15.89 8.24 2.45
C PHE A 315 -17.23 8.86 2.88
N TYR A 316 -17.26 10.13 3.33
CA TYR A 316 -18.52 10.71 3.83
C TYR A 316 -19.32 11.50 2.79
N GLY A 317 -18.83 11.57 1.55
CA GLY A 317 -19.45 12.36 0.49
C GLY A 317 -18.46 13.18 -0.35
N PRO A 318 -18.95 13.98 -1.30
CA PRO A 318 -18.11 14.81 -2.15
C PRO A 318 -17.58 16.05 -1.40
N ILE A 319 -16.34 16.44 -1.72
CA ILE A 319 -15.76 17.72 -1.28
C ILE A 319 -15.19 18.49 -2.46
N TYR A 320 -15.21 19.82 -2.35
CA TYR A 320 -14.64 20.74 -3.34
C TYR A 320 -13.24 21.15 -2.87
N PRO A 321 -12.16 20.60 -3.45
CA PRO A 321 -10.81 20.91 -3.04
C PRO A 321 -10.44 22.35 -3.43
N LEU A 322 -9.78 23.08 -2.53
CA LEU A 322 -9.16 24.37 -2.86
C LEU A 322 -7.80 24.22 -3.56
N VAL A 323 -7.29 22.99 -3.62
CA VAL A 323 -6.07 22.61 -4.34
C VAL A 323 -6.38 22.15 -5.75
N THR A 324 -5.55 22.54 -6.70
CA THR A 324 -5.65 22.05 -8.08
C THR A 324 -5.20 20.60 -8.17
N MET A 325 -6.00 19.76 -8.81
CA MET A 325 -5.71 18.34 -9.02
C MET A 325 -5.87 17.97 -10.49
N SER A 326 -4.87 17.29 -11.05
CA SER A 326 -4.96 16.64 -12.37
C SER A 326 -6.01 15.52 -12.38
N GLY A 327 -6.48 15.13 -13.57
CA GLY A 327 -7.41 14.01 -13.74
C GLY A 327 -6.97 12.71 -13.03
N PRO A 328 -5.73 12.24 -13.21
CA PRO A 328 -5.21 11.08 -12.48
C PRO A 328 -5.20 11.27 -10.96
N GLN A 329 -4.87 12.47 -10.46
CA GLN A 329 -4.91 12.75 -9.02
C GLN A 329 -6.34 12.67 -8.47
N LYS A 330 -7.35 13.19 -9.18
CA LYS A 330 -8.76 13.10 -8.76
C LYS A 330 -9.23 11.64 -8.65
N LYS A 331 -8.91 10.81 -9.65
CA LYS A 331 -9.22 9.37 -9.63
C LYS A 331 -8.55 8.68 -8.44
N ASN A 332 -7.25 8.88 -8.27
CA ASN A 332 -6.46 8.26 -7.21
C ASN A 332 -6.93 8.66 -5.81
N PHE A 333 -7.34 9.92 -5.66
CA PHE A 333 -7.77 10.46 -4.39
C PHE A 333 -9.00 9.74 -3.84
N ALA A 334 -10.03 9.55 -4.67
CA ALA A 334 -11.28 8.93 -4.22
C ALA A 334 -11.05 7.56 -3.58
N PHE A 335 -10.29 6.69 -4.26
CA PHE A 335 -9.95 5.36 -3.74
C PHE A 335 -9.12 5.43 -2.46
N GLN A 336 -8.05 6.23 -2.47
CA GLN A 336 -7.15 6.29 -1.31
C GLN A 336 -7.84 6.89 -0.08
N SER A 337 -8.69 7.90 -0.28
CA SER A 337 -9.46 8.56 0.77
C SER A 337 -10.47 7.60 1.39
N MET A 338 -11.26 6.89 0.57
CA MET A 338 -12.22 5.91 1.07
C MET A 338 -11.55 4.77 1.84
N ILE A 339 -10.47 4.19 1.29
CA ILE A 339 -9.75 3.09 1.93
C ILE A 339 -9.10 3.56 3.24
N ALA A 340 -8.50 4.76 3.26
CA ALA A 340 -7.89 5.31 4.47
C ALA A 340 -8.94 5.55 5.59
N SER A 341 -10.12 6.07 5.25
CA SER A 341 -11.22 6.24 6.21
C SER A 341 -11.75 4.90 6.71
N ALA A 342 -11.94 3.92 5.81
CA ALA A 342 -12.37 2.57 6.18
C ALA A 342 -11.35 1.89 7.11
N LEU A 343 -10.05 2.04 6.87
CA LEU A 343 -8.98 1.53 7.73
C LEU A 343 -9.07 2.11 9.15
N LYS A 344 -9.27 3.44 9.26
CA LYS A 344 -9.41 4.12 10.56
C LYS A 344 -10.65 3.64 11.31
N LEU A 345 -11.78 3.51 10.62
CA LEU A 345 -13.01 2.96 11.20
C LEU A 345 -12.82 1.52 11.68
N LEU A 346 -12.10 0.69 10.91
CA LEU A 346 -11.77 -0.67 11.32
C LEU A 346 -10.89 -0.67 12.57
N ALA A 347 -9.85 0.15 12.60
CA ALA A 347 -8.95 0.25 13.74
C ALA A 347 -9.66 0.75 15.01
N ILE A 348 -10.55 1.75 14.89
CA ILE A 348 -11.42 2.21 15.97
C ILE A 348 -12.35 1.09 16.44
N THR A 349 -12.91 0.31 15.50
CA THR A 349 -13.79 -0.83 15.83
C THR A 349 -13.02 -1.90 16.60
N CYS A 350 -11.77 -2.19 16.21
CA CYS A 350 -10.88 -3.10 16.93
C CYS A 350 -10.60 -2.58 18.36
N ASP A 351 -10.22 -1.32 18.50
CA ASP A 351 -9.93 -0.70 19.81
C ASP A 351 -11.15 -0.71 20.74
N ARG A 352 -12.35 -0.43 20.22
CA ARG A 352 -13.62 -0.51 20.96
C ARG A 352 -13.94 -1.94 21.42
N GLN A 353 -13.51 -2.96 20.67
CA GLN A 353 -13.61 -4.37 21.06
C GLN A 353 -12.48 -4.82 21.99
N LYS A 354 -11.58 -3.91 22.40
CA LYS A 354 -10.39 -4.21 23.20
C LYS A 354 -9.39 -5.13 22.48
N LEU A 355 -9.42 -5.15 21.15
CA LEU A 355 -8.38 -5.75 20.33
C LEU A 355 -7.27 -4.72 20.15
N GLU A 356 -6.06 -5.04 20.61
CA GLU A 356 -4.96 -4.08 20.65
C GLU A 356 -4.39 -3.86 19.26
N VAL A 357 -4.60 -2.68 18.68
CA VAL A 357 -4.03 -2.32 17.37
C VAL A 357 -2.53 -2.12 17.50
N ILE A 358 -1.75 -2.95 16.82
CA ILE A 358 -0.28 -2.94 16.89
C ILE A 358 0.40 -2.35 15.66
N ASN A 359 -0.25 -2.38 14.50
CA ASN A 359 0.31 -1.85 13.27
C ASN A 359 -0.78 -1.50 12.24
N LEU A 360 -0.47 -0.59 11.32
CA LEU A 360 -1.31 -0.20 10.19
C LEU A 360 -0.49 -0.18 8.90
N ILE A 361 -0.89 -0.96 7.91
CA ILE A 361 -0.21 -1.09 6.61
C ILE A 361 -1.23 -0.83 5.51
N HIS A 362 -1.34 0.41 5.03
CA HIS A 362 -2.26 0.82 3.96
C HIS A 362 -3.74 0.40 4.15
N ASP A 363 -4.13 -0.79 3.73
CA ASP A 363 -5.46 -1.41 3.78
C ASP A 363 -5.53 -2.61 4.76
N GLU A 364 -4.48 -2.78 5.58
CA GLU A 364 -4.28 -3.88 6.52
C GLU A 364 -4.10 -3.32 7.96
N VAL A 365 -4.84 -3.87 8.91
CA VAL A 365 -4.74 -3.59 10.36
C VAL A 365 -4.20 -4.83 11.05
N TRP A 366 -3.14 -4.67 11.86
CA TRP A 366 -2.67 -5.74 12.73
C TRP A 366 -3.16 -5.51 14.16
N VAL A 367 -3.72 -6.56 14.74
CA VAL A 367 -4.21 -6.54 16.12
C VAL A 367 -3.65 -7.71 16.91
N GLN A 368 -3.29 -7.47 18.16
CA GLN A 368 -2.97 -8.53 19.12
C GLN A 368 -4.25 -8.89 19.89
N VAL A 369 -4.55 -10.18 19.94
CA VAL A 369 -5.82 -10.71 20.42
C VAL A 369 -5.57 -11.88 21.38
N PRO A 370 -6.29 -11.97 22.52
CA PRO A 370 -6.21 -13.15 23.38
C PRO A 370 -6.58 -14.43 22.62
N ASN A 371 -5.88 -15.53 22.88
CA ASN A 371 -6.15 -16.82 22.25
C ASN A 371 -7.54 -17.37 22.59
N SER A 372 -8.14 -16.92 23.71
CA SER A 372 -9.52 -17.24 24.07
C SER A 372 -10.53 -16.58 23.13
N ASN A 373 -11.59 -17.31 22.77
CA ASN A 373 -12.77 -16.78 22.09
C ASN A 373 -12.54 -16.19 20.68
N GLU A 374 -11.47 -16.59 19.98
CA GLU A 374 -11.11 -16.10 18.64
C GLU A 374 -12.29 -16.08 17.66
N THR A 375 -13.06 -17.17 17.56
CA THR A 375 -14.21 -17.24 16.65
C THR A 375 -15.28 -16.21 16.96
N ILE A 376 -15.51 -15.94 18.26
CA ILE A 376 -16.50 -14.96 18.72
C ILE A 376 -16.04 -13.55 18.35
N TRP A 377 -14.79 -13.22 18.64
CA TRP A 377 -14.17 -11.94 18.31
C TRP A 377 -14.20 -11.68 16.79
N LYS A 378 -13.80 -12.65 15.95
CA LYS A 378 -13.87 -12.53 14.48
C LYS A 378 -15.29 -12.25 13.99
N LYS A 379 -16.29 -12.97 14.53
CA LYS A 379 -17.71 -12.79 14.17
C LYS A 379 -18.24 -11.42 14.59
N GLN A 380 -17.91 -10.98 15.81
CA GLN A 380 -18.32 -9.67 16.33
C GLN A 380 -17.68 -8.52 15.55
N LEU A 381 -16.37 -8.58 15.26
CA LEU A 381 -15.67 -7.59 14.46
C LEU A 381 -16.27 -7.43 13.08
N LYS A 382 -16.47 -8.54 12.35
CA LYS A 382 -17.13 -8.51 11.04
C LYS A 382 -18.52 -7.89 11.11
N LYS A 383 -19.35 -8.31 12.07
CA LYS A 383 -20.71 -7.79 12.23
C LYS A 383 -20.73 -6.28 12.51
N GLN A 384 -19.90 -5.81 13.44
CA GLN A 384 -19.86 -4.40 13.83
C GLN A 384 -19.32 -3.52 12.70
N PHE A 385 -18.22 -3.91 12.07
CA PHE A 385 -17.64 -3.16 10.97
C PHE A 385 -18.58 -3.10 9.75
N THR A 386 -19.21 -4.22 9.39
CA THR A 386 -20.24 -4.25 8.35
C THR A 386 -21.41 -3.32 8.67
N LYS A 387 -21.88 -3.29 9.92
CA LYS A 387 -22.96 -2.37 10.34
C LYS A 387 -22.55 -0.90 10.17
N ILE A 388 -21.31 -0.54 10.49
CA ILE A 388 -20.78 0.81 10.30
C ILE A 388 -20.74 1.16 8.81
N LEU A 389 -20.17 0.28 7.98
CA LEU A 389 -20.08 0.52 6.54
C LEU A 389 -21.47 0.68 5.90
N ILE A 390 -22.42 -0.23 6.17
CA ILE A 390 -23.75 -0.18 5.55
C ILE A 390 -24.55 1.05 6.02
N LYS A 391 -24.32 1.54 7.24
CA LYS A 391 -24.99 2.74 7.74
C LYS A 391 -24.71 3.95 6.85
N ASP A 392 -23.45 4.15 6.48
CA ASP A 392 -23.02 5.29 5.65
C ASP A 392 -23.02 4.94 4.15
N HIS A 393 -22.97 3.64 3.81
CA HIS A 393 -22.89 3.11 2.45
C HIS A 393 -23.77 1.85 2.26
N PRO A 394 -25.11 2.00 2.14
CA PRO A 394 -26.04 0.86 2.09
C PRO A 394 -25.77 -0.17 1.00
N ASN A 395 -25.26 0.28 -0.15
CA ASN A 395 -24.99 -0.57 -1.32
C ASN A 395 -23.51 -1.01 -1.44
N PHE A 396 -22.68 -0.77 -0.41
CA PHE A 396 -21.28 -1.19 -0.46
C PHE A 396 -21.18 -2.73 -0.41
N PRO A 397 -20.40 -3.37 -1.29
CA PRO A 397 -20.28 -4.82 -1.31
C PRO A 397 -19.44 -5.29 -0.12
N VAL A 398 -20.08 -5.58 1.02
CA VAL A 398 -19.43 -5.95 2.29
C VAL A 398 -19.11 -7.45 2.42
N GLN A 399 -19.74 -8.30 1.59
CA GLN A 399 -19.57 -9.76 1.68
C GLN A 399 -18.13 -10.15 1.36
N GLY A 400 -17.47 -10.83 2.32
CA GLY A 400 -16.06 -11.21 2.19
C GLY A 400 -15.09 -10.03 2.12
N PHE A 401 -15.50 -8.84 2.56
CA PHE A 401 -14.65 -7.64 2.52
C PHE A 401 -13.50 -7.72 3.53
N LEU A 402 -13.77 -8.15 4.77
CA LEU A 402 -12.74 -8.37 5.78
C LEU A 402 -12.18 -9.79 5.68
N LYS A 403 -10.90 -9.90 5.33
CA LYS A 403 -10.12 -11.12 5.47
C LYS A 403 -9.35 -11.04 6.79
N ILE A 404 -9.58 -11.99 7.70
CA ILE A 404 -8.92 -12.04 9.02
C ILE A 404 -8.15 -13.35 9.08
N GLU A 405 -6.83 -13.26 9.16
CA GLU A 405 -5.90 -14.39 9.22
C GLU A 405 -4.95 -14.18 10.39
N THR A 406 -4.46 -15.23 11.03
CA THR A 406 -3.31 -15.09 11.93
C THR A 406 -2.06 -14.71 11.10
N MET A 407 -1.07 -14.08 11.75
CA MET A 407 0.21 -13.81 11.07
C MET A 407 0.87 -15.08 10.54
N GLU A 408 0.74 -16.19 11.26
CA GLU A 408 1.23 -17.51 10.85
C GLU A 408 0.53 -18.01 9.58
N GLU A 409 -0.82 -17.99 9.55
CA GLU A 409 -1.61 -18.36 8.37
C GLU A 409 -1.26 -17.51 7.15
N LYS A 410 -1.06 -16.20 7.34
CA LYS A 410 -0.85 -15.25 6.23
C LYS A 410 0.57 -15.30 5.67
N TYR A 411 1.57 -15.48 6.52
CA TYR A 411 2.99 -15.25 6.19
C TYR A 411 3.90 -16.48 6.38
N ASN A 412 3.66 -17.39 7.33
CA ASN A 412 4.58 -18.51 7.60
C ASN A 412 4.48 -19.65 6.57
N GLY A 413 3.37 -19.78 5.85
CA GLY A 413 3.26 -20.72 4.71
C GLY A 413 3.91 -20.26 3.40
N LYS A 414 4.75 -19.21 3.42
CA LYS A 414 5.33 -18.56 2.23
C LYS A 414 6.86 -18.40 2.27
N ILE A 415 7.54 -19.02 3.22
CA ILE A 415 9.01 -19.06 3.28
C ILE A 415 9.52 -20.22 2.46
#